data_AF-A0A1H1T1P2-F1
#
_entry.id   AF-A0A1H1T1P2-F1
#
_cell.length_a   1.000
_cell.length_b   1.000
_cell.length_c   1.000
_cell.angle_alpha   90.00
_cell.angle_beta   90.00
_cell.angle_gamma   90.00
#
_symmetry.space_group_name_H-M   'P 1'
#
loop_
_entity.id
_entity.type
_entity.pdbx_description
1 polymer ?
#
loop_
_entity_poly.entity_id
_entity_poly.type
_entity_poly.pdbx_seq_one_letter_code
_entity_poly.pdbx_strand_id
1 'polypeptide(L)'
;MPKILLVEDNEMNRDMLSRRLEKRGYTVALAVDGGQGVALAKSELPDLILMDMSLPVLDGWEATQQVKADPATKGIPIIALTAHAMESDRQKALDAGCDDFDTKPVELPRLLTKIEELLKKFPPKA
;
A
#
# COMPACT_ATOMS: atom_id res chain seq x y z
N MET A 1 -15.77 -1.15 8.02
CA MET A 1 -14.93 -0.08 7.42
C MET A 1 -13.70 -0.74 6.87
N PRO A 2 -13.30 -0.50 5.61
CA PRO A 2 -12.13 -1.16 5.05
C PRO A 2 -10.86 -0.78 5.83
N LYS A 3 -10.00 -1.77 6.08
CA LYS A 3 -8.72 -1.61 6.74
C LYS A 3 -7.62 -1.42 5.68
N ILE A 4 -6.90 -0.31 5.77
CA ILE A 4 -5.75 0.00 4.93
C ILE A 4 -4.48 -0.15 5.77
N LEU A 5 -3.50 -0.89 5.28
CA LEU A 5 -2.15 -0.87 5.82
C LEU A 5 -1.32 0.16 5.06
N LEU A 6 -0.83 1.18 5.75
CA LEU A 6 0.08 2.19 5.21
C LEU A 6 1.51 1.89 5.66
N VAL A 7 2.39 1.62 4.70
CA VAL A 7 3.83 1.37 4.91
C VAL A 7 4.62 2.58 4.41
N GLU A 8 5.12 3.40 5.33
CA GLU A 8 5.84 4.66 5.04
C GLU A 8 6.81 4.94 6.20
N ASP A 9 8.09 5.14 5.89
CA ASP A 9 9.14 5.39 6.87
C ASP A 9 9.10 6.83 7.41
N ASN A 10 8.79 7.79 6.54
CA ASN A 10 8.68 9.20 6.91
C ASN A 10 7.48 9.46 7.82
N GLU A 11 7.75 9.83 9.07
CA GLU A 11 6.73 10.08 10.09
C GLU A 11 5.69 11.14 9.68
N MET A 12 6.12 12.22 9.04
CA MET A 12 5.24 13.31 8.62
C MET A 12 4.28 12.86 7.52
N ASN A 13 4.78 12.16 6.51
CA ASN A 13 3.95 11.60 5.43
C ASN A 13 2.96 10.58 5.99
N ARG A 14 3.44 9.69 6.87
CA ARG A 14 2.64 8.65 7.50
C ARG A 14 1.49 9.23 8.32
N ASP A 15 1.76 10.18 9.22
CA ASP A 15 0.74 10.85 10.04
C ASP A 15 -0.23 11.69 9.21
N MET A 16 0.27 12.42 8.20
CA MET A 16 -0.59 13.22 7.33
C MET A 16 -1.56 12.32 6.55
N LEU A 17 -1.06 11.24 5.93
CA LEU A 17 -1.87 10.39 5.08
C LEU A 17 -2.84 9.52 5.90
N SER A 18 -2.41 8.99 7.05
CA SER A 18 -3.29 8.23 7.94
C SER A 18 -4.50 9.03 8.36
N ARG A 19 -4.32 10.26 8.87
CA ARG A 19 -5.42 11.14 9.29
C ARG A 19 -6.36 11.48 8.14
N ARG A 20 -5.84 11.65 6.93
CA ARG A 20 -6.64 11.93 5.73
C ARG A 20 -7.51 10.73 5.35
N LEU A 21 -6.98 9.51 5.45
CA LEU A 21 -7.71 8.26 5.20
C LEU A 21 -8.74 7.99 6.30
N GLU A 22 -8.39 8.17 7.57
CA GLU A 22 -9.31 8.01 8.70
C GLU A 22 -10.52 8.96 8.60
N LYS A 23 -10.29 10.23 8.21
CA LYS A 23 -11.38 11.19 7.93
C LYS A 23 -12.32 10.76 6.81
N ARG A 24 -11.91 9.81 5.95
CA ARG A 24 -12.72 9.21 4.89
C ARG A 24 -13.40 7.90 5.31
N GLY A 25 -13.25 7.49 6.56
CA GLY A 25 -13.91 6.30 7.12
C GLY A 25 -13.14 4.99 6.93
N TYR A 26 -11.83 5.07 6.66
CA TYR A 26 -10.95 3.90 6.65
C TYR A 26 -10.37 3.65 8.04
N THR A 27 -10.14 2.39 8.38
CA THR A 27 -9.26 2.02 9.50
C THR A 27 -7.83 1.93 8.97
N VAL A 28 -6.86 2.55 9.63
CA VAL A 28 -5.48 2.57 9.14
C VAL A 28 -4.55 1.85 10.12
N ALA A 29 -3.88 0.80 9.63
CA ALA A 29 -2.72 0.20 10.29
C ALA A 29 -1.45 0.83 9.74
N LEU A 30 -0.43 1.03 10.59
CA LEU A 30 0.80 1.73 10.23
C LEU A 30 2.02 0.82 10.34
N ALA A 31 2.84 0.83 9.31
CA ALA A 31 4.18 0.25 9.30
C ALA A 31 5.22 1.32 8.94
N VAL A 32 6.39 1.25 9.58
CA VAL A 32 7.50 2.20 9.39
C VAL A 32 8.61 1.68 8.48
N ASP A 33 8.56 0.39 8.13
CA ASP A 33 9.50 -0.25 7.21
C ASP A 33 8.84 -1.45 6.50
N GLY A 34 9.50 -1.99 5.49
CA GLY A 34 8.98 -3.10 4.70
C GLY A 34 8.77 -4.37 5.53
N GLY A 35 9.63 -4.64 6.51
CA GLY A 35 9.55 -5.83 7.35
C GLY A 35 8.32 -5.82 8.25
N GLN A 36 8.05 -4.68 8.89
CA GLN A 36 6.82 -4.43 9.63
C GLN A 36 5.59 -4.49 8.71
N GLY A 37 5.71 -3.96 7.48
CA GLY A 37 4.67 -4.04 6.46
C GLY A 37 4.29 -5.49 6.14
N VAL A 38 5.27 -6.36 5.89
CA VAL A 38 5.04 -7.80 5.64
C VAL A 38 4.43 -8.49 6.86
N ALA A 39 4.92 -8.20 8.07
CA ALA A 39 4.39 -8.80 9.30
C ALA A 39 2.92 -8.42 9.54
N LEU A 40 2.59 -7.13 9.41
CA LEU A 40 1.23 -6.63 9.59
C LEU A 40 0.29 -7.07 8.48
N ALA A 41 0.76 -7.21 7.24
CA ALA A 41 -0.07 -7.78 6.17
C ALA A 41 -0.58 -9.18 6.54
N LYS A 42 0.24 -9.99 7.22
CA LYS A 42 -0.12 -11.35 7.66
C LYS A 42 -1.00 -11.35 8.91
N SER A 43 -0.69 -10.52 9.90
CA SER A 43 -1.44 -10.53 11.17
C SER A 43 -2.77 -9.80 11.09
N GLU A 44 -2.85 -8.72 10.33
CA GLU A 44 -4.02 -7.84 10.27
C GLU A 44 -4.95 -8.13 9.08
N LEU A 45 -4.45 -8.84 8.07
CA LEU A 45 -5.12 -9.14 6.80
C LEU A 45 -5.90 -7.91 6.26
N PRO A 46 -5.20 -6.79 5.99
CA PRO A 46 -5.85 -5.57 5.52
C PRO A 46 -6.56 -5.79 4.18
N ASP A 47 -7.54 -4.93 3.90
CA ASP A 47 -8.28 -4.95 2.65
C ASP A 47 -7.48 -4.33 1.49
N LEU A 48 -6.49 -3.48 1.81
CA LEU A 48 -5.58 -2.86 0.85
C LEU A 48 -4.27 -2.43 1.52
N ILE A 49 -3.17 -2.47 0.78
CA ILE A 49 -1.87 -1.97 1.24
C ILE A 49 -1.45 -0.77 0.38
N LEU A 50 -1.05 0.32 1.04
CA LEU A 50 -0.31 1.42 0.45
C LEU A 50 1.17 1.22 0.82
N MET A 51 1.99 0.92 -0.18
CA MET A 51 3.40 0.56 0.02
C MET A 51 4.31 1.64 -0.56
N ASP A 52 5.09 2.33 0.27
CA ASP A 52 6.19 3.15 -0.24
C ASP A 52 7.26 2.27 -0.90
N MET A 53 7.68 2.65 -2.11
CA MET A 53 8.74 1.93 -2.83
C MET A 53 10.14 2.32 -2.33
N SER A 54 10.28 3.46 -1.65
CA SER A 54 11.58 3.99 -1.19
C SER A 54 11.87 3.69 0.29
N LEU A 55 11.46 2.52 0.78
CA LEU A 55 11.68 2.12 2.17
C LEU A 55 13.15 1.75 2.45
N PRO A 56 13.65 2.05 3.66
CA PRO A 56 14.97 1.61 4.09
C PRO A 56 14.97 0.12 4.49
N VAL A 57 16.16 -0.50 4.47
CA VAL A 57 16.43 -1.88 4.89
C VAL A 57 15.77 -2.94 4.01
N LEU A 58 14.45 -3.07 4.06
CA LEU A 58 13.66 -3.89 3.15
C LEU A 58 12.85 -2.94 2.27
N ASP A 59 13.22 -2.88 0.98
CA ASP A 59 12.55 -1.97 0.07
C ASP A 59 11.09 -2.38 -0.21
N GLY A 60 10.29 -1.45 -0.71
CA GLY A 60 8.87 -1.70 -0.97
C GLY A 60 8.62 -2.74 -2.06
N TRP A 61 9.58 -2.96 -2.96
CA TRP A 61 9.48 -3.94 -4.04
C TRP A 61 9.60 -5.35 -3.48
N GLU A 62 10.65 -5.59 -2.69
CA GLU A 62 10.89 -6.86 -2.00
C GLU A 62 9.77 -7.15 -0.99
N ALA A 63 9.32 -6.15 -0.24
CA ALA A 63 8.17 -6.29 0.66
C ALA A 63 6.90 -6.70 -0.10
N THR A 64 6.62 -6.07 -1.24
CA THR A 64 5.48 -6.41 -2.11
C THR A 64 5.59 -7.87 -2.59
N GLN A 65 6.76 -8.29 -3.07
CA GLN A 65 6.99 -9.65 -3.52
C GLN A 65 6.74 -10.67 -2.40
N GLN A 66 7.19 -10.39 -1.17
CA GLN A 66 6.95 -11.26 -0.02
C GLN A 66 5.46 -11.37 0.33
N VAL A 67 4.73 -10.24 0.31
CA VAL A 67 3.28 -10.23 0.52
C VAL A 67 2.55 -11.01 -0.57
N LYS A 68 2.98 -10.91 -1.82
CA LYS A 68 2.38 -11.59 -2.97
C LYS A 68 2.77 -13.07 -3.08
N ALA A 69 3.88 -13.49 -2.48
CA ALA A 69 4.31 -14.88 -2.43
C ALA A 69 3.54 -15.72 -1.40
N ASP A 70 3.02 -15.10 -0.33
CA ASP A 70 2.34 -15.81 0.75
C ASP A 70 0.85 -16.08 0.38
N PRO A 71 0.37 -17.34 0.42
CA PRO A 71 -1.02 -17.69 0.10
C PRO A 71 -2.07 -16.95 0.92
N ALA A 72 -1.76 -16.55 2.15
CA ALA A 72 -2.69 -15.84 3.03
C ALA A 72 -2.88 -14.37 2.60
N THR A 73 -1.83 -13.74 2.06
CA THR A 73 -1.82 -12.30 1.75
C THR A 73 -1.78 -11.97 0.27
N LYS A 74 -1.51 -12.94 -0.62
CA LYS A 74 -1.39 -12.70 -2.07
C LYS A 74 -2.60 -12.07 -2.74
N GLY A 75 -3.79 -12.22 -2.14
CA GLY A 75 -5.03 -11.64 -2.63
C GLY A 75 -5.26 -10.19 -2.20
N ILE A 76 -4.43 -9.64 -1.32
CA ILE A 76 -4.55 -8.27 -0.84
C ILE A 76 -4.06 -7.33 -1.96
N PRO A 77 -4.86 -6.35 -2.40
CA PRO A 77 -4.42 -5.39 -3.39
C PRO A 77 -3.35 -4.45 -2.84
N ILE A 78 -2.33 -4.15 -3.63
CA ILE A 78 -1.22 -3.26 -3.27
C ILE A 78 -1.15 -2.09 -4.25
N ILE A 79 -1.18 -0.86 -3.72
CA ILE A 79 -0.84 0.35 -4.47
C ILE A 79 0.57 0.78 -4.10
N ALA A 80 1.47 0.80 -5.08
CA ALA A 80 2.81 1.32 -4.91
C ALA A 80 2.82 2.86 -4.84
N LEU A 81 3.44 3.44 -3.82
CA LEU A 81 3.70 4.88 -3.72
C LEU A 81 5.15 5.14 -4.12
N THR A 82 5.37 5.79 -5.27
CA THR A 82 6.71 5.99 -5.84
C THR A 82 7.02 7.47 -6.05
N ALA A 83 8.28 7.89 -5.84
CA ALA A 83 8.72 9.24 -6.18
C ALA A 83 8.90 9.47 -7.69
N HIS A 84 8.93 8.39 -8.47
CA HIS A 84 9.20 8.44 -9.90
C HIS A 84 7.95 8.06 -10.71
N ALA A 85 7.68 8.86 -11.74
CA ALA A 85 6.55 8.68 -12.65
C ALA A 85 6.96 8.03 -13.99
N MET A 86 8.12 7.37 -14.04
CA MET A 86 8.62 6.80 -15.30
C MET A 86 7.86 5.53 -15.66
N GLU A 87 7.68 5.28 -16.96
CA GLU A 87 7.05 4.06 -17.46
C GLU A 87 7.79 2.79 -16.99
N SER A 88 9.11 2.89 -16.80
CA SER A 88 9.92 1.82 -16.20
C SER A 88 9.49 1.45 -14.78
N ASP A 89 9.05 2.42 -13.97
CA ASP A 89 8.63 2.16 -12.59
C ASP A 89 7.24 1.57 -12.53
N ARG A 90 6.38 1.93 -13.48
CA ARG A 90 5.10 1.27 -13.70
C ARG A 90 5.31 -0.22 -14.04
N GLN A 91 6.24 -0.53 -14.94
CA GLN A 91 6.53 -1.92 -15.29
C GLN A 91 7.09 -2.68 -14.08
N LYS A 92 8.03 -2.09 -13.33
CA LYS A 92 8.55 -2.69 -12.08
C LYS A 92 7.46 -2.96 -11.05
N ALA A 93 6.46 -2.08 -10.92
CA ALA A 93 5.34 -2.28 -10.01
C ALA A 93 4.49 -3.48 -10.40
N LEU A 94 4.19 -3.61 -11.70
CA LEU A 94 3.47 -4.77 -12.21
C LEU A 94 4.29 -6.06 -12.02
N ASP A 95 5.60 -6.02 -12.28
CA ASP A 95 6.48 -7.17 -12.13
C ASP A 95 6.65 -7.60 -10.66
N ALA A 96 6.62 -6.66 -9.72
CA ALA A 96 6.61 -6.93 -8.28
C ALA A 96 5.26 -7.50 -7.77
N GLY A 97 4.20 -7.39 -8.59
CA GLY A 97 2.86 -7.88 -8.27
C GLY A 97 1.92 -6.82 -7.69
N CYS A 98 2.25 -5.52 -7.79
CA CYS A 98 1.33 -4.44 -7.43
C CYS A 98 0.12 -4.41 -8.36
N ASP A 99 -1.03 -4.00 -7.81
CA ASP A 99 -2.29 -3.91 -8.53
C ASP A 99 -2.49 -2.53 -9.15
N ASP A 100 -1.86 -1.51 -8.56
CA ASP A 100 -1.77 -0.15 -9.09
C ASP A 100 -0.55 0.57 -8.51
N PHE A 101 -0.30 1.79 -8.96
CA PHE A 101 0.72 2.69 -8.44
C PHE A 101 0.20 4.13 -8.40
N ASP A 102 0.77 4.94 -7.51
CA ASP A 102 0.55 6.37 -7.42
C ASP A 102 1.90 7.10 -7.21
N THR A 103 2.00 8.31 -7.75
CA THR A 103 3.25 9.09 -7.68
C THR A 103 3.22 10.10 -6.54
N LYS A 104 4.33 10.23 -5.83
CA LYS A 104 4.54 11.30 -4.85
C LYS A 104 4.81 12.63 -5.59
N PRO A 105 4.31 13.78 -5.11
CA PRO A 105 3.51 13.95 -3.90
C PRO A 105 2.10 13.37 -4.02
N VAL A 106 1.63 12.71 -2.95
CA VAL A 106 0.32 12.05 -2.93
C VAL A 106 -0.81 13.09 -3.00
N GLU A 107 -1.61 12.99 -4.06
CA GLU A 107 -2.85 13.75 -4.21
C GLU A 107 -4.03 12.91 -3.71
N LEU A 108 -4.59 13.30 -2.56
CA LEU A 108 -5.62 12.50 -1.89
C LEU A 108 -6.81 12.14 -2.79
N PRO A 109 -7.40 13.03 -3.61
CA PRO A 109 -8.51 12.66 -4.48
C PRO A 109 -8.14 11.55 -5.48
N ARG A 110 -6.96 11.63 -6.09
CA ARG A 110 -6.46 10.66 -7.05
C ARG A 110 -6.21 9.30 -6.39
N LEU A 111 -5.57 9.31 -5.22
CA LEU A 111 -5.31 8.09 -4.46
C LEU A 111 -6.63 7.43 -4.00
N LEU A 112 -7.61 8.22 -3.56
CA LEU A 112 -8.92 7.69 -3.15
C LEU A 112 -9.64 6.99 -4.29
N THR A 113 -9.61 7.54 -5.51
CA THR A 113 -10.18 6.88 -6.69
C THR A 113 -9.58 5.49 -6.89
N LYS A 114 -8.24 5.37 -6.82
CA LYS A 114 -7.53 4.09 -6.97
C LYS A 114 -7.89 3.10 -5.86
N ILE A 115 -7.94 3.56 -4.60
CA ILE A 115 -8.35 2.75 -3.44
C ILE A 115 -9.77 2.21 -3.65
N GLU A 116 -10.72 3.06 -4.01
CA GLU A 116 -12.11 2.68 -4.20
C GLU A 116 -12.31 1.70 -5.37
N GLU A 117 -11.57 1.89 -6.46
CA GLU A 117 -11.58 0.96 -7.60
C GLU A 117 -11.06 -0.42 -7.22
N LEU A 118 -9.93 -0.49 -6.51
CA LEU A 118 -9.37 -1.76 -6.06
C LEU A 118 -10.22 -2.44 -5.01
N LEU A 119 -10.80 -1.72 -4.04
CA LEU A 119 -11.72 -2.30 -3.06
C LEU A 119 -13.02 -2.81 -3.67
N LYS A 120 -13.47 -2.26 -4.81
CA LYS A 120 -14.59 -2.83 -5.58
C LYS A 120 -14.20 -4.11 -6.31
N LYS A 121 -12.98 -4.16 -6.88
CA LYS A 121 -12.45 -5.31 -7.61
C LYS A 121 -12.07 -6.47 -6.67
N PHE A 122 -11.57 -6.14 -5.48
CA PHE A 122 -11.14 -7.05 -4.43
C PHE A 122 -11.93 -6.73 -3.16
N PRO A 123 -13.20 -7.16 -3.07
CA PRO A 123 -14.06 -6.82 -1.95
C PRO A 123 -13.48 -7.34 -0.62
N PRO A 124 -13.59 -6.57 0.48
CA PRO A 124 -13.24 -7.01 1.82
C PRO A 124 -13.84 -8.38 2.14
N LYS A 125 -13.05 -9.26 2.77
CA LYS A 125 -13.59 -10.52 3.28
C LYS A 125 -14.42 -10.20 4.53
N ALA A 126 -15.71 -10.48 4.46
CA ALA A 126 -16.69 -10.25 5.53
C ALA A 126 -16.36 -11.04 6.80
#